data_AF-A0A4R4Q1D0-F1
#
_entry.id   AF-A0A4R4Q1D0-F1
#
_cell.length_a   1.000
_cell.length_b   1.000
_cell.length_c   1.000
_cell.angle_alpha   90.00
_cell.angle_beta   90.00
_cell.angle_gamma   90.00
#
_symmetry.space_group_name_H-M   'P 1'
#
loop_
_entity.id
_entity.type
_entity.pdbx_description
1 polymer ?
#
loop_
_entity_poly.entity_id
_entity_poly.type
_entity_poly.pdbx_seq_one_letter_code
_entity_poly.pdbx_strand_id
1 'polypeptide(L)'
;PQQVAYRLTRTADNPPDGHNPQLGYGVVNPYRALTSLLGTRTDPPAGAMPPPDPVDDPLARQRTIAFWAAGVSALLAGALLLARPVLALGRRRGWRPGRRAGTADA
;
A
#
# COMPACT_ATOMS: atom_id res chain seq x y z
N PRO A 1 24.54 -5.30 38.49
CA PRO A 1 24.12 -4.75 39.81
C PRO A 1 23.77 -3.24 39.79
N GLN A 2 24.43 -2.42 38.96
CA GLN A 2 24.24 -0.95 38.94
C GLN A 2 22.79 -0.48 38.70
N GLN A 3 22.05 -1.15 37.81
CA GLN A 3 20.66 -0.80 37.51
C GLN A 3 19.73 -0.98 38.73
N VAL A 4 19.99 -2.00 39.54
CA VAL A 4 19.23 -2.25 40.78
C VAL A 4 19.52 -1.16 41.79
N ALA A 5 20.81 -0.84 42.01
CA ALA A 5 21.21 0.24 42.92
C ALA A 5 20.61 1.59 42.50
N TYR A 6 20.64 1.92 41.21
CA TYR A 6 20.02 3.13 40.66
C TYR A 6 18.52 3.20 40.95
N ARG A 7 17.80 2.08 40.80
CA ARG A 7 16.35 2.05 41.04
C ARG A 7 16.04 2.21 42.52
N LEU A 8 16.78 1.52 43.39
CA LEU A 8 16.61 1.62 44.84
C LEU A 8 16.86 3.04 45.35
N THR A 9 17.91 3.72 44.88
CA THR A 9 18.20 5.10 45.32
C THR A 9 17.21 6.11 44.77
N ARG A 10 16.76 5.96 43.51
CA ARG A 10 15.81 6.89 42.88
C ARG A 10 14.37 6.77 43.38
N THR A 11 14.03 5.67 44.03
CA THR A 11 12.68 5.42 44.55
C THR A 11 12.61 5.42 46.08
N ALA A 12 13.73 5.68 46.76
CA ALA A 12 13.79 5.82 48.19
C ALA A 12 12.99 7.03 48.68
N ASP A 13 12.53 6.95 49.93
CA ASP A 13 11.89 8.07 50.63
C ASP A 13 13.00 9.04 51.07
N ASN A 14 13.26 10.02 50.20
CA ASN A 14 14.41 10.92 50.32
C ASN A 14 14.25 11.93 51.46
N PRO A 15 15.36 12.28 52.15
CA PRO A 15 15.37 13.40 53.09
C PRO A 15 15.12 14.73 52.35
N PRO A 16 14.77 15.82 53.06
CA PRO A 16 14.48 17.13 52.44
C PRO A 16 15.58 17.63 51.51
N ASP A 17 16.84 17.42 51.87
CA ASP A 17 18.02 17.83 51.10
C ASP A 17 18.39 16.84 49.98
N GLY A 18 17.61 15.78 49.78
CA GLY A 18 17.81 14.74 48.77
C GLY A 18 18.93 13.74 49.05
N HIS A 19 19.86 14.07 49.94
CA HIS A 19 20.90 13.14 50.41
C HIS A 19 21.35 13.48 51.84
N ASN A 20 21.55 12.47 52.68
CA ASN A 20 21.97 12.59 54.07
C ASN A 20 23.23 11.72 54.32
N PRO A 21 24.22 12.17 55.11
CA PRO A 21 25.47 11.43 55.30
C PRO A 21 25.33 10.13 56.13
N GLN A 22 24.28 9.99 56.94
CA GLN A 22 23.97 8.78 57.70
C GLN A 22 23.03 7.82 56.95
N LEU A 23 22.13 8.35 56.12
CA LEU A 23 21.06 7.58 55.47
C LEU A 23 21.13 7.54 53.94
N GLY A 24 22.10 8.23 53.32
CA GLY A 24 22.20 8.37 51.88
C GLY A 24 20.96 9.03 51.27
N TYR A 25 20.37 8.38 50.26
CA TYR A 25 19.13 8.81 49.61
C TYR A 25 17.85 8.48 50.40
N GLY A 26 17.98 8.12 51.68
CA GLY A 26 16.86 7.80 52.56
C GLY A 26 16.48 6.32 52.58
N VAL A 27 15.31 6.02 53.15
CA VAL A 27 14.88 4.64 53.38
C VAL A 27 14.38 4.02 52.08
N VAL A 28 14.78 2.78 51.81
CA VAL A 28 14.33 2.03 50.64
C VAL A 28 12.81 1.84 50.71
N ASN A 29 12.12 2.16 49.61
CA ASN A 29 10.70 1.92 49.45
C ASN A 29 10.48 0.79 48.41
N PRO A 30 10.30 -0.48 48.83
CA PRO A 30 10.22 -1.62 47.91
C PRO A 30 9.04 -1.50 46.94
N TYR A 31 7.93 -0.95 47.43
CA TYR A 31 6.74 -0.75 46.60
C TYR A 31 7.04 0.22 45.46
N ARG A 32 7.61 1.40 45.74
CA ARG A 32 7.99 2.35 44.69
C ARG A 32 9.10 1.79 43.80
N ALA A 33 10.07 1.06 44.36
CA ALA A 33 11.14 0.44 43.59
C ALA A 33 10.60 -0.51 42.52
N LEU A 34 9.55 -1.28 42.81
CA LEU A 34 8.97 -2.24 41.86
C LEU A 34 7.96 -1.60 40.90
N THR A 35 7.16 -0.64 41.38
CA THR A 35 6.02 -0.10 40.63
C THR A 35 6.36 1.14 39.81
N SER A 36 7.38 1.90 40.21
CA SER A 36 7.72 3.14 39.53
C SER A 36 8.40 2.84 38.20
N LEU A 37 7.93 3.48 37.14
CA LEU A 37 8.54 3.41 35.81
C LEU A 37 9.66 4.45 35.73
N LEU A 38 10.91 3.98 35.81
CA LEU A 38 12.09 4.83 35.71
C LEU A 38 12.70 4.68 34.31
N GLY A 39 12.99 5.82 33.68
CA GLY A 39 13.62 5.87 32.36
C GLY A 39 12.64 5.71 31.20
N THR A 40 13.20 5.63 30.00
CA THR A 40 12.47 5.36 28.76
C THR A 40 12.59 3.89 28.42
N ARG A 41 11.48 3.26 28.03
CA ARG A 41 11.46 1.86 27.61
C ARG A 41 12.46 1.65 26.46
N THR A 42 13.49 0.84 26.69
CA THR A 42 14.53 0.49 25.71
C THR A 42 14.05 -0.43 24.61
N ASP A 43 12.90 -1.06 24.80
CA ASP A 43 12.21 -1.89 23.82
C ASP A 43 10.79 -1.36 23.59
N PRO A 44 10.65 -0.19 22.93
CA PRO A 44 9.33 0.32 22.58
C PRO A 44 8.62 -0.75 21.73
N PRO A 45 7.28 -0.90 21.83
CA PRO A 45 6.56 -1.83 20.98
C PRO A 45 6.97 -1.53 19.54
N ALA A 46 7.32 -2.58 18.79
CA ALA A 46 7.68 -2.45 17.40
C ALA A 46 6.66 -1.51 16.74
N GLY A 47 7.15 -0.44 16.12
CA GLY A 47 6.30 0.46 15.34
C GLY A 47 5.49 -0.35 14.33
N ALA A 48 4.41 0.22 13.80
CA ALA A 48 3.60 -0.46 12.79
C ALA A 48 4.51 -1.13 11.75
N MET A 49 4.36 -2.45 11.59
CA MET A 49 5.14 -3.20 10.61
C MET A 49 4.95 -2.56 9.23
N PRO A 50 6.00 -2.51 8.39
CA PRO A 50 5.84 -2.07 7.02
C PRO A 50 4.74 -2.90 6.33
N PRO A 51 3.97 -2.29 5.41
CA PRO A 51 2.95 -3.02 4.69
C PRO A 51 3.58 -4.21 3.95
N PRO A 52 2.87 -5.33 3.80
CA PRO A 52 3.37 -6.46 3.03
C PRO A 52 3.62 -6.05 1.59
N ASP A 53 4.60 -6.71 0.95
CA ASP A 53 4.86 -6.51 -0.46
C ASP A 53 3.61 -6.83 -1.29
N PRO A 54 3.30 -6.03 -2.32
CA PRO A 54 2.16 -6.30 -3.20
C PRO A 54 2.34 -7.67 -3.86
N VAL A 55 1.29 -8.49 -3.80
CA VAL A 55 1.27 -9.80 -4.45
C VAL A 55 1.05 -9.62 -5.94
N ASP A 56 1.96 -10.15 -6.75
CA ASP A 56 1.81 -10.18 -8.20
C ASP A 56 0.61 -11.05 -8.60
N ASP A 57 -0.30 -10.50 -9.42
CA ASP A 57 -1.43 -11.25 -9.98
C ASP A 57 -0.93 -12.13 -11.16
N PRO A 58 -0.94 -13.47 -11.04
CA PRO A 58 -0.45 -14.37 -12.09
C PRO A 58 -1.28 -14.32 -13.38
N LEU A 59 -2.48 -13.71 -13.32
CA LEU A 59 -3.40 -13.58 -14.44
C LEU A 59 -3.47 -12.16 -15.03
N ALA A 60 -2.69 -11.20 -14.52
CA ALA A 60 -2.76 -9.81 -14.96
C ALA A 60 -2.54 -9.65 -16.48
N ARG A 61 -1.60 -10.44 -17.03
CA ARG A 61 -1.30 -10.44 -18.47
C ARG A 61 -2.44 -11.04 -19.28
N GLN A 62 -2.96 -12.19 -18.86
CA GLN A 62 -4.07 -12.88 -19.52
C GLN A 62 -5.33 -12.02 -19.52
N ARG A 63 -5.61 -11.35 -18.41
CA ARG A 63 -6.75 -10.41 -18.28
C ARG A 63 -6.62 -9.24 -19.24
N THR A 64 -5.43 -8.67 -19.37
CA THR A 64 -5.16 -7.59 -20.33
C THR A 64 -5.39 -8.04 -21.77
N ILE A 65 -4.88 -9.22 -22.14
CA ILE A 65 -5.08 -9.81 -23.47
C ILE A 65 -6.57 -10.08 -23.72
N ALA A 66 -7.29 -10.63 -22.73
CA ALA A 66 -8.71 -10.92 -22.85
C ALA A 66 -9.55 -9.66 -23.10
N PHE A 67 -9.25 -8.55 -22.42
CA PHE A 67 -9.94 -7.27 -22.66
C PHE A 67 -9.66 -6.72 -24.06
N TRP A 68 -8.41 -6.79 -24.52
CA TRP A 68 -8.08 -6.36 -25.89
C TRP A 68 -8.75 -7.22 -26.94
N ALA A 69 -8.72 -8.54 -26.78
CA ALA A 69 -9.40 -9.47 -27.69
C ALA A 69 -10.90 -9.18 -27.74
N ALA A 70 -11.55 -9.08 -26.57
CA ALA A 70 -12.97 -8.75 -26.48
C ALA A 70 -13.30 -7.39 -27.13
N GLY A 71 -12.50 -6.36 -26.88
CA GLY A 71 -12.68 -5.03 -27.45
C GLY A 71 -12.55 -5.00 -28.96
N VAL A 72 -11.50 -5.63 -29.51
CA VAL A 72 -11.27 -5.71 -30.97
C VAL A 72 -12.37 -6.53 -31.65
N SER A 73 -12.74 -7.67 -31.08
CA SER A 73 -13.82 -8.50 -31.61
C SER A 73 -15.18 -7.78 -31.59
N ALA A 74 -15.49 -7.07 -30.51
CA ALA A 74 -16.72 -6.27 -30.41
C ALA A 74 -16.74 -5.13 -31.43
N LEU A 75 -15.61 -4.42 -31.62
CA LEU A 75 -15.49 -3.39 -32.65
C LEU A 75 -15.68 -3.95 -34.05
N LEU A 76 -15.03 -5.07 -34.38
CA LEU A 76 -15.15 -5.71 -35.68
C LEU A 76 -16.59 -6.19 -35.93
N ALA A 77 -17.22 -6.83 -34.95
CA ALA A 77 -18.61 -7.24 -35.02
C ALA A 77 -19.55 -6.04 -35.23
N GLY A 78 -19.36 -4.95 -34.47
CA GLY A 78 -20.09 -3.71 -34.63
C GLY A 78 -19.94 -3.11 -36.03
N ALA A 79 -18.73 -3.06 -36.56
CA ALA A 79 -18.46 -2.58 -37.92
C ALA A 79 -19.17 -3.43 -38.98
N LEU A 80 -19.15 -4.76 -38.84
CA LEU A 80 -19.83 -5.67 -39.76
C LEU A 80 -21.35 -5.53 -39.70
N LEU A 81 -21.92 -5.35 -38.50
CA LEU A 81 -23.35 -5.10 -38.31
C LEU A 81 -23.78 -3.76 -38.92
N LEU A 82 -22.96 -2.72 -38.80
CA LEU A 82 -23.22 -1.39 -39.36
C LEU A 82 -22.95 -1.31 -40.87
N ALA A 83 -22.10 -2.16 -41.44
CA ALA A 83 -21.74 -2.10 -42.85
C ALA A 83 -22.96 -2.19 -43.79
N ARG A 84 -23.90 -3.11 -43.51
CA ARG A 84 -25.11 -3.29 -44.33
C ARG A 84 -26.02 -2.05 -44.39
N PRO A 85 -26.50 -1.49 -43.26
CA PRO A 85 -27.32 -0.29 -43.29
C PRO A 85 -26.56 0.92 -43.84
N VAL A 86 -25.27 1.07 -43.53
CA VAL A 86 -24.43 2.16 -44.06
C VAL A 86 -24.34 2.10 -45.59
N LEU A 87 -24.08 0.91 -46.16
CA LEU A 87 -24.02 0.72 -47.61
C LEU A 87 -25.40 0.89 -48.28
N ALA A 88 -26.47 0.45 -47.63
CA ALA A 88 -27.83 0.64 -48.13
C ALA A 88 -28.21 2.13 -48.17
N LEU A 89 -27.89 2.88 -47.12
CA LEU A 89 -28.17 4.31 -47.01
C LEU A 89 -27.30 5.13 -47.98
N GLY A 90 -26.02 4.76 -48.11
CA GLY A 90 -25.10 5.37 -49.08
C GLY A 90 -25.60 5.18 -50.51
N ARG A 91 -25.98 3.96 -50.91
CA ARG A 91 -26.55 3.70 -52.24
C ARG A 91 -27.82 4.50 -52.50
N ARG A 92 -28.73 4.61 -51.51
CA ARG A 92 -29.94 5.44 -51.63
C ARG A 92 -29.64 6.93 -51.81
N ARG A 93 -28.53 7.42 -51.26
CA ARG A 93 -28.04 8.79 -51.45
C ARG A 93 -27.15 8.98 -52.69
N GLY A 94 -27.08 7.98 -53.58
CA GLY A 94 -26.33 8.09 -54.84
C GLY A 94 -24.82 7.98 -54.67
N TRP A 95 -24.31 7.47 -53.54
CA TRP A 95 -22.87 7.19 -53.41
C TRP A 95 -22.42 6.22 -54.49
N ARG A 96 -21.51 6.69 -55.35
CA ARG A 96 -20.78 5.85 -56.30
C ARG A 96 -19.41 5.54 -55.71
N PRO A 97 -19.14 4.30 -55.24
CA PRO A 97 -17.80 3.92 -54.83
C PRO A 97 -16.87 4.09 -56.02
N GLY A 98 -15.79 4.88 -55.84
CA GLY A 98 -14.78 5.08 -56.87
C GLY A 98 -14.19 3.72 -57.27
N ARG A 99 -14.53 3.24 -58.47
CA ARG A 99 -13.97 1.99 -58.99
C ARG A 99 -12.51 2.26 -59.31
N ARG A 100 -11.57 1.52 -58.69
CA ARG A 100 -10.19 1.50 -59.16
C ARG A 100 -10.21 0.98 -60.60
N ALA A 101 -9.62 1.74 -61.53
CA ALA A 101 -9.36 1.27 -62.88
C ALA A 101 -8.49 0.02 -62.78
N GLY A 102 -8.94 -1.08 -63.39
CA GLY A 102 -8.14 -2.28 -63.53
C GLY A 102 -6.85 -1.92 -64.26
N THR A 103 -5.73 -2.43 -63.75
CA THR A 103 -4.46 -2.54 -64.48
C THR A 103 -4.75 -3.18 -65.83
N ALA A 104 -4.72 -2.36 -66.89
CA ALA A 104 -4.75 -2.81 -68.26
C ALA A 104 -3.39 -3.45 -68.59
N ASP A 105 -3.45 -4.53 -69.36
CA ASP A 105 -2.33 -5.28 -69.92
C ASP A 105 -1.17 -4.39 -70.43
N ALA A 106 0.06 -4.80 -70.11
CA ALA A 106 1.26 -4.57 -70.91
C ALA A 106 2.32 -5.64 -70.58
#